data_AF-A0A8T5EG02-F1
#
_entry.id   AF-A0A8T5EG02-F1
#
_cell.length_a   1.000
_cell.length_b   1.000
_cell.length_c   1.000
_cell.angle_alpha   90.00
_cell.angle_beta   90.00
_cell.angle_gamma   90.00
#
_symmetry.space_group_name_H-M   'P 1'
#
loop_
_entity.id
_entity.type
_entity.pdbx_description
1 polymer ?
#
loop_
_entity_poly.entity_id
_entity_poly.type
_entity_poly.pdbx_seq_one_letter_code
_entity_poly.pdbx_strand_id
1 'polypeptide(L)'
;MAARVVATLEGLGKLPWRVLQFLLSDHHLDNVSEEMSRDERQKLMKTEERLMTLRAGLYGVLSGLGIVFVVLLAEPYRPQSFSADWWATIFFYSITGGFGIFITIFELFLIYADTLRTARSLALISGIRPAVVDDESAADELVLSLMYAGLRAPNSHEEMHGINPREHLSRVMLLFGMVAHKSKIKITRVIIKTLYRRILVRVTGRTASRAAIESISVPVFAIWNMIAVHRVMREIRIRSLVPLGLEEVEQKLYPAGFEALSSQQKVACLVALKAQVVGVFDFHPNVKLFLQNLIQKLSKEEHIEFQNNTNSLIQIIENLALEDRRIVYLTFCAACGMDGRIKRKHKKTLRQLKPLCPSCKDNSPKDWRKFFLSKTDIPL
;
A
#
# COMPACT_ATOMS: atom_id res chain seq x y z
N MET A 1 15.34 -47.42 3.70
CA MET A 1 15.41 -46.30 4.68
C MET A 1 15.48 -44.93 3.99
N ALA A 2 16.29 -44.75 2.93
CA ALA A 2 16.38 -43.51 2.14
C ALA A 2 15.05 -43.05 1.50
N ALA A 3 14.22 -43.96 0.99
CA ALA A 3 12.92 -43.61 0.38
C ALA A 3 11.91 -42.99 1.36
N ARG A 4 11.93 -43.42 2.64
CA ARG A 4 11.09 -42.80 3.69
C ARG A 4 11.62 -41.42 4.08
N VAL A 5 12.94 -41.23 4.11
CA VAL A 5 13.58 -39.93 4.42
C VAL A 5 13.31 -38.91 3.31
N VAL A 6 13.38 -39.32 2.05
CA VAL A 6 13.05 -38.48 0.87
C VAL A 6 11.55 -38.12 0.85
N ALA A 7 10.66 -39.07 1.14
CA ALA A 7 9.22 -38.78 1.24
C ALA A 7 8.89 -37.84 2.42
N THR A 8 9.59 -37.95 3.56
CA THR A 8 9.45 -36.98 4.66
C THR A 8 10.04 -35.61 4.31
N LEU A 9 11.12 -35.54 3.52
CA LEU A 9 11.71 -34.28 3.06
C LEU A 9 10.84 -33.58 2.01
N GLU A 10 10.20 -34.32 1.11
CA GLU A 10 9.17 -33.79 0.19
C GLU A 10 7.90 -33.35 0.94
N GLY A 11 7.50 -34.08 1.99
CA GLY A 11 6.43 -33.67 2.89
C GLY A 11 6.76 -32.41 3.69
N LEU A 12 8.01 -32.24 4.10
CA LEU A 12 8.55 -31.03 4.76
C LEU A 12 8.63 -29.83 3.81
N GLY A 13 8.89 -30.05 2.51
CA GLY A 13 8.79 -29.00 1.49
C GLY A 13 7.35 -28.54 1.22
N LYS A 14 6.37 -29.43 1.39
CA LYS A 14 4.93 -29.15 1.25
C LYS A 14 4.25 -28.69 2.55
N LEU A 15 4.90 -28.83 3.70
CA LEU A 15 4.40 -28.38 5.01
C LEU A 15 4.19 -26.86 5.09
N PRO A 16 5.14 -25.99 4.70
CA PRO A 16 4.87 -24.56 4.65
C PRO A 16 3.74 -24.23 3.67
N TRP A 17 3.55 -25.03 2.62
CA TRP A 17 2.48 -24.87 1.63
C TRP A 17 1.10 -25.26 2.14
N ARG A 18 0.97 -26.41 2.81
CA ARG A 18 -0.30 -26.85 3.43
C ARG A 18 -0.68 -25.97 4.61
N VAL A 19 0.31 -25.54 5.41
CA VAL A 19 0.10 -24.54 6.47
C VAL A 19 -0.33 -23.23 5.86
N LEU A 20 0.26 -22.78 4.75
CA LEU A 20 -0.19 -21.59 4.01
C LEU A 20 -1.61 -21.77 3.46
N GLN A 21 -1.97 -22.90 2.85
CA GLN A 21 -3.33 -23.19 2.38
C GLN A 21 -4.37 -23.20 3.51
N PHE A 22 -4.07 -23.86 4.64
CA PHE A 22 -4.94 -23.89 5.83
C PHE A 22 -5.05 -22.51 6.48
N LEU A 23 -3.95 -21.76 6.48
CA LEU A 23 -3.94 -20.39 6.96
C LEU A 23 -4.80 -19.50 6.05
N LEU A 24 -4.68 -19.65 4.72
CA LEU A 24 -5.42 -18.93 3.68
C LEU A 24 -6.86 -19.42 3.47
N SER A 25 -7.31 -20.49 4.13
CA SER A 25 -8.69 -20.95 4.02
C SER A 25 -9.59 -20.03 4.84
N ASP A 26 -10.25 -19.12 4.15
CA ASP A 26 -11.06 -18.07 4.76
C ASP A 26 -12.45 -18.62 5.14
N HIS A 27 -12.65 -19.00 6.40
CA HIS A 27 -13.96 -19.39 6.95
C HIS A 27 -14.89 -18.19 7.26
N HIS A 28 -14.45 -16.96 6.99
CA HIS A 28 -15.13 -15.74 7.44
C HIS A 28 -15.77 -14.91 6.30
N LEU A 29 -15.68 -15.39 5.06
CA LEU A 29 -16.18 -14.72 3.86
C LEU A 29 -17.64 -15.04 3.53
N ASP A 30 -18.25 -15.99 4.24
CA ASP A 30 -19.67 -16.36 4.05
C ASP A 30 -20.65 -15.22 4.37
N ASN A 31 -20.16 -14.14 5.00
CA ASN A 31 -20.96 -12.99 5.41
C ASN A 31 -20.97 -11.82 4.40
N VAL A 32 -20.24 -11.90 3.28
CA VAL A 32 -20.23 -10.81 2.27
C VAL A 32 -21.30 -11.06 1.21
N SER A 33 -22.52 -10.59 1.46
CA SER A 33 -23.61 -10.63 0.48
C SER A 33 -23.39 -9.61 -0.65
N GLU A 34 -23.87 -9.93 -1.86
CA GLU A 34 -23.77 -9.02 -3.01
C GLU A 34 -24.55 -7.71 -2.80
N GLU A 35 -25.58 -7.76 -1.95
CA GLU A 35 -26.46 -6.63 -1.60
C GLU A 35 -25.87 -5.67 -0.54
N MET A 36 -24.69 -5.97 0.02
CA MET A 36 -24.07 -5.09 1.03
C MET A 36 -23.81 -3.68 0.51
N SER A 37 -24.26 -2.68 1.28
CA SER A 37 -24.04 -1.27 0.96
C SER A 37 -22.55 -0.92 1.00
N ARG A 38 -22.12 0.04 0.18
CA ARG A 38 -20.74 0.54 0.14
C ARG A 38 -20.23 0.99 1.52
N ASP A 39 -21.10 1.57 2.37
CA ASP A 39 -20.71 2.01 3.72
C ASP A 39 -20.40 0.82 4.64
N GLU A 40 -21.19 -0.24 4.55
CA GLU A 40 -20.97 -1.47 5.31
C GLU A 40 -19.66 -2.15 4.87
N ARG A 41 -19.42 -2.25 3.56
CA ARG A 41 -18.15 -2.74 3.01
C ARG A 41 -16.96 -1.93 3.51
N GLN A 42 -17.06 -0.59 3.50
CA GLN A 42 -16.00 0.28 4.00
C GLN A 42 -15.75 0.13 5.51
N LYS A 43 -16.81 0.00 6.31
CA LYS A 43 -16.72 -0.27 7.76
C LYS A 43 -16.02 -1.60 8.02
N LEU A 44 -16.40 -2.66 7.31
CA LEU A 44 -15.74 -3.96 7.39
C LEU A 44 -14.25 -3.89 7.03
N MET A 45 -13.90 -3.27 5.91
CA MET A 45 -12.49 -3.11 5.51
C MET A 45 -11.67 -2.32 6.54
N LYS A 46 -12.27 -1.32 7.19
CA LYS A 46 -11.63 -0.54 8.27
C LYS A 46 -11.45 -1.36 9.55
N THR A 47 -12.41 -2.23 9.86
CA THR A 47 -12.29 -3.18 10.97
C THR A 47 -11.17 -4.18 10.70
N GLU A 48 -11.12 -4.76 9.50
CA GLU A 48 -10.03 -5.67 9.07
C GLU A 48 -8.65 -5.01 9.13
N GLU A 49 -8.50 -3.77 8.63
CA GLU A 49 -7.26 -3.01 8.75
C GLU A 49 -6.82 -2.85 10.21
N ARG A 50 -7.75 -2.53 11.11
CA ARG A 50 -7.47 -2.33 12.54
C ARG A 50 -7.09 -3.65 13.21
N LEU A 51 -7.85 -4.72 12.95
CA LEU A 51 -7.58 -6.04 13.49
C LEU A 51 -6.22 -6.57 13.05
N MET A 52 -5.86 -6.44 11.77
CA MET A 52 -4.54 -6.83 11.27
C MET A 52 -3.41 -5.98 11.89
N THR A 53 -3.64 -4.68 12.07
CA THR A 53 -2.68 -3.80 12.77
C THR A 53 -2.46 -4.26 14.20
N LEU A 54 -3.52 -4.60 14.94
CA LEU A 54 -3.43 -5.10 16.31
C LEU A 54 -2.73 -6.48 16.37
N ARG A 55 -3.08 -7.40 15.47
CA ARG A 55 -2.44 -8.72 15.34
C ARG A 55 -0.94 -8.61 15.08
N ALA A 56 -0.51 -7.69 14.21
CA ALA A 56 0.92 -7.42 13.98
C ALA A 56 1.67 -6.95 15.23
N GLY A 57 1.03 -6.11 16.04
CA GLY A 57 1.55 -5.72 17.35
C GLY A 57 1.67 -6.92 18.29
N LEU A 58 0.63 -7.75 18.36
CA LEU A 58 0.61 -8.97 19.18
C LEU A 58 1.71 -9.95 18.77
N TYR A 59 1.93 -10.18 17.47
CA TYR A 59 3.04 -11.02 16.98
C TYR A 59 4.40 -10.48 17.44
N GLY A 60 4.60 -9.16 17.41
CA GLY A 60 5.83 -8.53 17.91
C GLY A 60 6.01 -8.64 19.43
N VAL A 61 4.92 -8.60 20.19
CA VAL A 61 4.96 -8.83 21.65
C VAL A 61 5.31 -10.29 21.94
N LEU A 62 4.61 -11.24 21.32
CA LEU A 62 4.84 -12.67 21.53
C LEU A 62 6.25 -13.10 21.11
N SER A 63 6.74 -12.61 19.97
CA SER A 63 8.11 -12.88 19.53
C SER A 63 9.13 -12.26 20.48
N GLY A 64 8.89 -11.02 20.93
CA GLY A 64 9.74 -10.32 21.90
C GLY A 64 9.83 -11.08 23.24
N LEU A 65 8.69 -11.51 23.78
CA LEU A 65 8.62 -12.33 24.99
C LEU A 65 9.30 -13.69 24.79
N GLY A 66 9.13 -14.33 23.63
CA GLY A 66 9.80 -15.58 23.28
C GLY A 66 11.32 -15.44 23.28
N ILE A 67 11.86 -14.33 22.77
CA ILE A 67 13.30 -14.04 22.80
C ILE A 67 13.77 -13.84 24.24
N VAL A 68 13.05 -13.06 25.05
CA VAL A 68 13.37 -12.85 26.47
C VAL A 68 13.37 -14.20 27.22
N PHE A 69 12.38 -15.05 26.96
CA PHE A 69 12.29 -16.38 27.54
C PHE A 69 13.51 -17.26 27.19
N VAL A 70 13.95 -17.26 25.92
CA VAL A 70 15.16 -17.98 25.51
C VAL A 70 16.41 -17.44 26.21
N VAL A 71 16.53 -16.12 26.37
CA VAL A 71 17.65 -15.50 27.10
C VAL A 71 17.64 -15.94 28.56
N LEU A 72 16.48 -15.95 29.22
CA LEU A 72 16.34 -16.41 30.61
C LEU A 72 16.72 -17.88 30.78
N LEU A 73 16.36 -18.75 29.82
CA LEU A 73 16.76 -20.16 29.84
C LEU A 73 18.26 -20.35 29.59
N ALA A 74 18.90 -19.45 28.83
CA ALA A 74 20.32 -19.48 28.54
C ALA A 74 21.18 -18.84 29.64
N GLU A 75 20.58 -18.05 30.54
CA GLU A 75 21.26 -17.31 31.61
C GLU A 75 22.17 -18.18 32.51
N PRO A 76 21.80 -19.44 32.88
CA PRO A 76 22.69 -20.31 33.65
C PRO A 76 24.02 -20.65 32.95
N TYR A 77 24.06 -20.56 31.63
CA TYR A 77 25.25 -20.86 30.81
C TYR A 77 26.05 -19.59 30.48
N ARG A 78 25.79 -18.48 31.17
CA ARG A 78 26.42 -17.19 30.88
C ARG A 78 27.88 -17.19 31.34
N PRO A 79 28.84 -16.82 30.46
CA PRO A 79 30.25 -16.72 30.84
C PRO A 79 30.47 -15.57 31.83
N GLN A 80 31.25 -15.82 32.89
CA GLN A 80 31.57 -14.81 33.92
C GLN A 80 32.55 -13.74 33.39
N SER A 81 33.40 -14.08 32.41
CA SER A 81 34.27 -13.11 31.72
C SER A 81 34.40 -13.45 30.24
N PHE A 82 34.47 -12.42 29.40
CA PHE A 82 34.44 -12.54 27.95
C PHE A 82 35.72 -13.20 27.37
N SER A 83 36.84 -13.13 28.10
CA SER A 83 38.16 -13.60 27.65
C SER A 83 38.61 -14.92 28.28
N ALA A 84 38.05 -15.33 29.42
CA ALA A 84 38.51 -16.56 30.09
C ALA A 84 37.80 -17.82 29.60
N ASP A 85 36.60 -17.71 29.01
CA ASP A 85 35.79 -18.88 28.64
C ASP A 85 35.14 -18.71 27.25
N TRP A 86 35.97 -18.85 26.22
CA TRP A 86 35.61 -18.56 24.83
C TRP A 86 34.52 -19.50 24.29
N TRP A 87 34.57 -20.79 24.65
CA TRP A 87 33.57 -21.78 24.23
C TRP A 87 32.19 -21.55 24.85
N ALA A 88 32.14 -21.27 26.16
CA ALA A 88 30.90 -20.90 26.84
C ALA A 88 30.29 -19.61 26.27
N THR A 89 31.15 -18.64 25.93
CA THR A 89 30.74 -17.40 25.27
C THR A 89 30.13 -17.66 23.89
N ILE A 90 30.80 -18.45 23.05
CA ILE A 90 30.28 -18.83 21.72
C ILE A 90 28.95 -19.57 21.85
N PHE A 91 28.85 -20.55 22.77
CA PHE A 91 27.64 -21.34 22.97
C PHE A 91 26.45 -20.48 23.39
N PHE A 92 26.62 -19.62 24.40
CA PHE A 92 25.57 -18.72 24.88
C PHE A 92 25.07 -17.78 23.78
N TYR A 93 25.96 -17.13 23.05
CA TYR A 93 25.59 -16.20 21.99
C TYR A 93 25.04 -16.90 20.74
N SER A 94 25.48 -18.14 20.47
CA SER A 94 24.94 -18.95 19.38
C SER A 94 23.49 -19.37 19.66
N ILE A 95 23.18 -19.77 20.90
CA ILE A 95 21.81 -20.12 21.29
C ILE A 95 20.92 -18.88 21.28
N THR A 96 21.27 -17.85 22.04
CA THR A 96 20.43 -16.65 22.17
C THR A 96 20.28 -15.90 20.84
N GLY A 97 21.36 -15.79 20.07
CA GLY A 97 21.35 -15.20 18.73
C GLY A 97 20.63 -16.06 17.70
N GLY A 98 20.89 -17.36 17.67
CA GLY A 98 20.28 -18.30 16.73
C GLY A 98 18.77 -18.41 16.89
N PHE A 99 18.29 -18.64 18.11
CA PHE A 99 16.86 -18.64 18.41
C PHE A 99 16.24 -17.25 18.23
N GLY A 100 16.97 -16.18 18.57
CA GLY A 100 16.50 -14.81 18.33
C GLY A 100 16.24 -14.52 16.85
N ILE A 101 17.13 -14.97 15.97
CA ILE A 101 16.97 -14.89 14.51
C ILE A 101 15.78 -15.76 14.06
N PHE A 102 15.70 -17.00 14.53
CA PHE A 102 14.62 -17.92 14.16
C PHE A 102 13.24 -17.38 14.55
N ILE A 103 13.07 -16.89 15.78
CA ILE A 103 11.83 -16.28 16.28
C ILE A 103 11.49 -15.03 15.45
N THR A 104 12.47 -14.20 15.10
CA THR A 104 12.24 -13.01 14.27
C THR A 104 11.81 -13.37 12.85
N ILE A 105 12.41 -14.40 12.24
CA ILE A 105 12.01 -14.90 10.92
C ILE A 105 10.57 -15.42 10.96
N PHE A 106 10.25 -16.19 12.01
CA PHE A 106 8.90 -16.73 12.20
C PHE A 106 7.86 -15.62 12.42
N GLU A 107 8.17 -14.61 13.23
CA GLU A 107 7.34 -13.40 13.40
C GLU A 107 7.06 -12.72 12.06
N LEU A 108 8.10 -12.47 11.26
CA LEU A 108 7.94 -11.84 9.95
C LEU A 108 7.10 -12.70 8.99
N PHE A 109 7.26 -14.02 9.04
CA PHE A 109 6.45 -14.95 8.26
C PHE A 109 4.97 -14.88 8.64
N LEU A 110 4.64 -14.87 9.94
CA LEU A 110 3.26 -14.72 10.42
C LEU A 110 2.65 -13.38 10.00
N ILE A 111 3.38 -12.27 10.19
CA ILE A 111 2.94 -10.94 9.75
C ILE A 111 2.66 -10.95 8.25
N TYR A 112 3.57 -11.51 7.45
CA TYR A 112 3.43 -11.56 6.00
C TYR A 112 2.21 -12.40 5.57
N ALA A 113 2.08 -13.62 6.08
CA ALA A 113 0.99 -14.53 5.75
C ALA A 113 -0.38 -13.93 6.13
N ASP A 114 -0.47 -13.25 7.26
CA ASP A 114 -1.72 -12.63 7.72
C ASP A 114 -2.05 -11.33 6.97
N THR A 115 -1.02 -10.54 6.60
CA THR A 115 -1.20 -9.38 5.72
C THR A 115 -1.77 -9.79 4.36
N LEU A 116 -1.27 -10.89 3.78
CA LEU A 116 -1.77 -11.42 2.50
C LEU A 116 -3.24 -11.84 2.59
N ARG A 117 -3.64 -12.51 3.67
CA ARG A 117 -5.05 -12.89 3.89
C ARG A 117 -5.95 -11.69 4.04
N THR A 118 -5.53 -10.76 4.88
CA THR A 118 -6.31 -9.55 5.11
C THR A 118 -6.45 -8.77 3.80
N ALA A 119 -5.40 -8.75 2.96
CA ALA A 119 -5.48 -8.14 1.63
C ALA A 119 -6.48 -8.84 0.70
N ARG A 120 -6.51 -10.18 0.69
CA ARG A 120 -7.53 -10.96 -0.06
C ARG A 120 -8.94 -10.67 0.47
N SER A 121 -9.14 -10.68 1.78
CA SER A 121 -10.40 -10.30 2.41
C SER A 121 -10.84 -8.89 1.99
N LEU A 122 -9.94 -7.90 1.99
CA LEU A 122 -10.24 -6.56 1.48
C LEU A 122 -10.64 -6.55 -0.01
N ALA A 123 -9.99 -7.36 -0.86
CA ALA A 123 -10.35 -7.48 -2.27
C ALA A 123 -11.76 -8.06 -2.44
N LEU A 124 -12.08 -9.11 -1.69
CA LEU A 124 -13.39 -9.77 -1.74
C LEU A 124 -14.51 -8.87 -1.17
N ILE A 125 -14.27 -8.18 -0.05
CA ILE A 125 -15.19 -7.16 0.47
C ILE A 125 -15.42 -6.05 -0.56
N SER A 126 -14.41 -5.74 -1.38
CA SER A 126 -14.57 -4.77 -2.47
C SER A 126 -15.31 -5.30 -3.71
N GLY A 127 -15.95 -6.48 -3.62
CA GLY A 127 -16.72 -7.06 -4.71
C GLY A 127 -15.85 -7.62 -5.84
N ILE A 128 -14.53 -7.59 -5.69
CA ILE A 128 -13.62 -8.18 -6.66
C ILE A 128 -13.48 -9.66 -6.32
N ARG A 129 -14.46 -10.45 -6.76
CA ARG A 129 -14.42 -11.91 -6.70
C ARG A 129 -13.58 -12.40 -7.88
N PRO A 130 -12.39 -12.97 -7.64
CA PRO A 130 -11.65 -13.63 -8.70
C PRO A 130 -12.50 -14.80 -9.19
N ALA A 131 -13.01 -14.75 -10.42
CA ALA A 131 -13.65 -15.91 -11.02
C ALA A 131 -12.60 -17.02 -11.06
N VAL A 132 -12.84 -18.10 -10.32
CA VAL A 132 -11.96 -19.27 -10.26
C VAL A 132 -11.85 -19.80 -11.69
N VAL A 133 -10.70 -19.58 -12.32
CA VAL A 133 -10.33 -20.28 -13.55
C VAL A 133 -9.98 -21.71 -13.11
N ASP A 134 -10.55 -22.66 -13.84
CA ASP A 134 -10.53 -24.11 -13.62
C ASP A 134 -9.29 -24.67 -12.89
N ASP A 135 -9.58 -25.50 -11.88
CA ASP A 135 -8.77 -26.47 -11.11
C ASP A 135 -7.26 -26.25 -10.80
N GLU A 136 -6.68 -25.07 -11.02
CA GLU A 136 -5.34 -24.72 -10.51
C GLU A 136 -5.34 -23.58 -9.47
N SER A 137 -5.42 -24.02 -8.21
CA SER A 137 -4.78 -23.47 -7.01
C SER A 137 -5.27 -22.12 -6.42
N ALA A 138 -5.53 -22.15 -5.10
CA ALA A 138 -5.74 -20.97 -4.24
C ALA A 138 -4.63 -19.89 -4.32
N ALA A 139 -3.48 -20.24 -4.92
CA ALA A 139 -2.38 -19.31 -5.15
C ALA A 139 -2.71 -18.31 -6.25
N ASP A 140 -3.34 -18.73 -7.35
CA ASP A 140 -3.72 -17.84 -8.44
C ASP A 140 -4.86 -16.91 -8.03
N GLU A 141 -5.80 -17.42 -7.24
CA GLU A 141 -6.82 -16.59 -6.59
C GLU A 141 -6.20 -15.55 -5.65
N LEU A 142 -5.20 -15.95 -4.84
CA LEU A 142 -4.45 -15.03 -4.01
C LEU A 142 -3.68 -14.02 -4.87
N VAL A 143 -3.02 -14.43 -5.94
CA VAL A 143 -2.31 -13.53 -6.85
C VAL A 143 -3.27 -12.50 -7.46
N LEU A 144 -4.43 -12.95 -7.93
CA LEU A 144 -5.43 -12.12 -8.57
C LEU A 144 -6.06 -11.14 -7.57
N SER A 145 -6.44 -11.62 -6.39
CA SER A 145 -6.92 -10.77 -5.29
C SER A 145 -5.88 -9.75 -4.84
N LEU A 146 -4.59 -10.09 -4.81
CA LEU A 146 -3.49 -9.16 -4.52
C LEU A 146 -3.27 -8.14 -5.64
N MET A 147 -3.46 -8.53 -6.91
CA MET A 147 -3.42 -7.61 -8.05
C MET A 147 -4.53 -6.58 -7.92
N TYR A 148 -5.74 -7.03 -7.62
CA TYR A 148 -6.92 -6.18 -7.45
C TYR A 148 -6.90 -5.33 -6.18
N ALA A 149 -6.38 -5.87 -5.07
CA ALA A 149 -6.02 -5.13 -3.87
C ALA A 149 -4.88 -4.11 -4.11
N GLY A 150 -4.30 -4.13 -5.30
CA GLY A 150 -3.23 -3.23 -5.71
C GLY A 150 -1.89 -3.51 -5.04
N LEU A 151 -1.72 -4.65 -4.34
CA LEU A 151 -0.42 -5.09 -3.82
C LEU A 151 0.53 -5.50 -4.94
N ARG A 152 0.00 -6.12 -6.00
CA ARG A 152 0.77 -6.55 -7.18
C ARG A 152 0.69 -5.60 -8.36
N ALA A 153 -0.20 -4.60 -8.38
CA ALA A 153 -0.22 -3.57 -9.41
C ALA A 153 0.77 -2.45 -9.05
N PRO A 154 2.01 -2.44 -9.59
CA PRO A 154 2.90 -1.31 -9.39
C PRO A 154 2.28 -0.06 -10.03
N ASN A 155 2.59 1.10 -9.47
CA ASN A 155 2.26 2.35 -10.17
C ASN A 155 2.99 2.34 -11.51
N SER A 156 2.29 2.62 -12.61
CA SER A 156 2.95 2.67 -13.91
C SER A 156 3.76 3.95 -14.04
N HIS A 157 4.96 3.83 -14.57
CA HIS A 157 5.79 4.97 -14.96
C HIS A 157 5.91 5.12 -16.47
N GLU A 158 5.24 4.24 -17.21
CA GLU A 158 5.21 4.23 -18.66
C GLU A 158 4.23 5.28 -19.17
N GLU A 159 4.48 5.73 -20.39
CA GLU A 159 3.58 6.65 -21.08
C GLU A 159 2.29 5.92 -21.46
N MET A 160 1.14 6.52 -21.14
CA MET A 160 -0.18 5.96 -21.45
C MET A 160 -1.09 7.07 -21.99
N HIS A 161 -1.74 6.81 -23.13
CA HIS A 161 -2.66 7.75 -23.78
C HIS A 161 -2.07 9.17 -24.02
N GLY A 162 -0.80 9.26 -24.40
CA GLY A 162 -0.09 10.53 -24.61
C GLY A 162 0.28 11.30 -23.33
N ILE A 163 0.09 10.71 -22.15
CA ILE A 163 0.54 11.26 -20.88
C ILE A 163 1.84 10.59 -20.48
N ASN A 164 2.93 11.36 -20.48
CA ASN A 164 4.21 10.93 -19.93
C ASN A 164 4.35 11.42 -18.47
N PRO A 165 4.28 10.55 -17.45
CA PRO A 165 4.38 10.98 -16.05
C PRO A 165 5.69 11.70 -15.73
N ARG A 166 6.74 11.43 -16.52
CA ARG A 166 8.10 11.91 -16.30
C ARG A 166 8.49 13.11 -17.16
N GLU A 167 7.54 13.72 -17.87
CA GLU A 167 7.76 14.87 -18.75
C GLU A 167 8.51 16.03 -18.07
N HIS A 168 8.27 16.25 -16.77
CA HIS A 168 8.88 17.34 -15.99
C HIS A 168 9.89 16.87 -14.94
N LEU A 169 10.41 15.64 -15.04
CA LEU A 169 11.45 15.15 -14.16
C LEU A 169 12.81 15.74 -14.57
N SER A 170 13.55 16.28 -13.60
CA SER A 170 14.92 16.73 -13.87
C SER A 170 15.82 15.53 -14.19
N ARG A 171 16.78 15.71 -15.11
CA ARG A 171 17.73 14.65 -15.53
C ARG A 171 18.47 14.03 -14.33
N VAL A 172 18.78 14.84 -13.31
CA VAL A 172 19.38 14.39 -12.05
C VAL A 172 18.45 13.47 -11.26
N MET A 173 17.15 13.80 -11.19
CA MET A 173 16.18 12.96 -10.48
C MET A 173 15.88 11.66 -11.22
N LEU A 174 15.95 11.64 -12.56
CA LEU A 174 15.92 10.40 -13.35
C LEU A 174 17.14 9.52 -13.08
N LEU A 175 18.33 10.12 -12.97
CA LEU A 175 19.56 9.41 -12.57
C LEU A 175 19.45 8.83 -11.15
N PHE A 176 18.96 9.60 -10.17
CA PHE A 176 18.69 9.08 -8.83
C PHE A 176 17.62 7.97 -8.85
N GLY A 177 16.58 8.09 -9.67
CA GLY A 177 15.56 7.07 -9.85
C GLY A 177 16.13 5.77 -10.42
N MET A 178 16.99 5.85 -11.44
CA MET A 178 17.71 4.70 -11.99
C MET A 178 18.65 4.06 -10.97
N VAL A 179 19.39 4.87 -10.21
CA VAL A 179 20.28 4.40 -9.14
C VAL A 179 19.47 3.74 -8.02
N ALA A 180 18.33 4.31 -7.61
CA ALA A 180 17.46 3.75 -6.58
C ALA A 180 16.80 2.44 -7.04
N HIS A 181 16.33 2.36 -8.28
CA HIS A 181 15.73 1.16 -8.87
C HIS A 181 16.76 0.02 -9.03
N LYS A 182 18.01 0.34 -9.40
CA LYS A 182 19.12 -0.64 -9.42
C LYS A 182 19.66 -0.96 -8.02
N SER A 183 19.38 -0.13 -7.02
CA SER A 183 19.80 -0.35 -5.62
C SER A 183 18.91 -1.35 -4.88
N LYS A 184 18.64 -2.53 -5.46
CA LYS A 184 18.08 -3.68 -4.73
C LYS A 184 18.92 -4.01 -3.47
N ILE A 185 20.21 -3.68 -3.49
CA ILE A 185 21.20 -3.97 -2.45
C ILE A 185 21.09 -3.07 -1.20
N LYS A 186 20.52 -1.85 -1.31
CA LYS A 186 20.46 -0.91 -0.16
C LYS A 186 19.37 -1.27 0.85
N ILE A 187 18.25 -1.85 0.40
CA ILE A 187 17.18 -2.32 1.30
C ILE A 187 17.69 -3.49 2.14
N THR A 188 18.37 -4.46 1.54
CA THR A 188 19.02 -5.55 2.26
C THR A 188 20.03 -5.01 3.27
N ARG A 189 20.85 -4.01 2.90
CA ARG A 189 21.81 -3.39 3.80
C ARG A 189 21.14 -2.59 4.94
N VAL A 190 19.98 -1.97 4.71
CA VAL A 190 19.18 -1.29 5.75
C VAL A 190 18.55 -2.32 6.69
N ILE A 191 17.95 -3.40 6.16
CA ILE A 191 17.37 -4.50 6.95
C ILE A 191 18.44 -5.18 7.78
N ILE A 192 19.61 -5.49 7.19
CA ILE A 192 20.77 -6.01 7.90
C ILE A 192 21.24 -5.01 8.95
N LYS A 193 21.27 -3.70 8.66
CA LYS A 193 21.68 -2.67 9.63
C LYS A 193 20.67 -2.52 10.77
N THR A 194 19.35 -2.67 10.53
CA THR A 194 18.34 -2.68 11.59
C THR A 194 18.36 -3.97 12.39
N LEU A 195 18.53 -5.14 11.76
CA LEU A 195 18.76 -6.42 12.46
C LEU A 195 20.03 -6.36 13.30
N TYR A 196 21.12 -5.88 12.72
CA TYR A 196 22.40 -5.70 13.40
C TYR A 196 22.27 -4.71 14.56
N ARG A 197 21.55 -3.58 14.40
CA ARG A 197 21.28 -2.66 15.51
C ARG A 197 20.41 -3.33 16.59
N ARG A 198 19.46 -4.17 16.20
CA ARG A 198 18.65 -5.01 17.12
C ARG A 198 19.52 -5.94 17.95
N ILE A 199 20.47 -6.60 17.29
CA ILE A 199 21.40 -7.55 17.91
C ILE A 199 22.40 -6.79 18.78
N LEU A 200 22.99 -5.70 18.27
CA LEU A 200 23.99 -4.90 18.98
C LEU A 200 23.41 -4.29 20.26
N VAL A 201 22.23 -3.64 20.20
CA VAL A 201 21.58 -3.06 21.39
C VAL A 201 21.32 -4.13 22.47
N ARG A 202 21.05 -5.37 22.08
CA ARG A 202 20.85 -6.50 23.01
C ARG A 202 22.18 -7.10 23.51
N VAL A 203 23.19 -7.15 22.66
CA VAL A 203 24.49 -7.76 22.96
C VAL A 203 25.41 -6.82 23.77
N THR A 204 25.41 -5.50 23.52
CA THR A 204 26.40 -4.54 24.09
C THR A 204 25.93 -3.69 25.28
N GLY A 205 24.73 -3.91 25.83
CA GLY A 205 24.27 -3.19 27.03
C GLY A 205 25.06 -3.57 28.29
N ARG A 206 26.07 -2.78 28.66
CA ARG A 206 27.01 -3.08 29.76
C ARG A 206 26.68 -2.43 31.11
N THR A 207 25.60 -1.68 31.30
CA THR A 207 25.49 -0.86 32.53
C THR A 207 24.09 -0.50 33.05
N ALA A 208 23.01 -0.98 32.43
CA ALA A 208 21.67 -0.94 33.03
C ALA A 208 21.10 -2.37 32.97
N SER A 209 20.32 -2.78 33.96
CA SER A 209 19.78 -4.14 34.06
C SER A 209 19.26 -4.59 32.68
N ARG A 210 19.92 -5.57 32.08
CA ARG A 210 19.68 -6.01 30.69
C ARG A 210 18.20 -6.33 30.46
N ALA A 211 17.55 -6.85 31.50
CA ALA A 211 16.11 -7.05 31.58
C ALA A 211 15.28 -5.79 31.31
N ALA A 212 15.69 -4.60 31.77
CA ALA A 212 14.99 -3.34 31.51
C ALA A 212 15.14 -2.89 30.04
N ILE A 213 16.33 -3.02 29.45
CA ILE A 213 16.56 -2.68 28.03
C ILE A 213 15.82 -3.67 27.11
N GLU A 214 15.85 -4.96 27.44
CA GLU A 214 15.12 -5.99 26.70
C GLU A 214 13.61 -5.81 26.83
N SER A 215 13.11 -5.48 28.02
CA SER A 215 11.69 -5.19 28.26
C SER A 215 11.19 -3.94 27.53
N ILE A 216 12.01 -2.89 27.40
CA ILE A 216 11.67 -1.70 26.61
C ILE A 216 11.71 -2.00 25.10
N SER A 217 12.54 -2.96 24.67
CA SER A 217 12.66 -3.29 23.25
C SER A 217 11.39 -3.94 22.67
N VAL A 218 10.68 -4.75 23.47
CA VAL A 218 9.44 -5.43 23.06
C VAL A 218 8.34 -4.45 22.61
N PRO A 219 7.89 -3.47 23.42
CA PRO A 219 6.85 -2.53 23.00
C PRO A 219 7.29 -1.66 21.83
N VAL A 220 8.57 -1.27 21.76
CA VAL A 220 9.10 -0.49 20.63
C VAL A 220 8.97 -1.27 19.32
N PHE A 221 9.29 -2.56 19.30
CA PHE A 221 9.16 -3.39 18.10
C PHE A 221 7.70 -3.69 17.76
N ALA A 222 6.85 -3.96 18.75
CA ALA A 222 5.42 -4.13 18.54
C ALA A 222 4.80 -2.88 17.88
N ILE A 223 5.10 -1.69 18.40
CA ILE A 223 4.64 -0.41 17.83
C ILE A 223 5.16 -0.24 16.39
N TRP A 224 6.41 -0.58 16.12
CA TRP A 224 6.96 -0.47 14.76
C TRP A 224 6.25 -1.41 13.78
N ASN A 225 5.96 -2.65 14.18
CA ASN A 225 5.19 -3.60 13.38
C ASN A 225 3.78 -3.07 13.11
N MET A 226 3.10 -2.53 14.13
CA MET A 226 1.80 -1.89 13.98
C MET A 226 1.84 -0.75 12.96
N ILE A 227 2.83 0.15 13.05
CA ILE A 227 2.98 1.28 12.12
C ILE A 227 3.23 0.79 10.69
N ALA A 228 4.12 -0.20 10.53
CA ALA A 228 4.47 -0.75 9.22
C ALA A 228 3.25 -1.41 8.55
N VAL A 229 2.56 -2.30 9.28
CA VAL A 229 1.37 -3.00 8.79
C VAL A 229 0.21 -2.05 8.56
N HIS A 230 -0.03 -1.10 9.46
CA HIS A 230 -1.08 -0.08 9.29
C HIS A 230 -0.89 0.72 7.99
N ARG A 231 0.35 1.10 7.66
CA ARG A 231 0.64 1.81 6.40
C ARG A 231 0.33 0.95 5.17
N VAL A 232 0.72 -0.32 5.19
CA VAL A 232 0.45 -1.26 4.10
C VAL A 232 -1.05 -1.51 3.95
N MET A 233 -1.74 -1.85 5.04
CA MET A 233 -3.18 -2.13 5.02
C MET A 233 -4.01 -0.92 4.62
N ARG A 234 -3.63 0.28 5.06
CA ARG A 234 -4.28 1.53 4.63
C ARG A 234 -4.15 1.78 3.14
N GLU A 235 -2.99 1.50 2.56
CA GLU A 235 -2.75 1.63 1.12
C GLU A 235 -3.62 0.64 0.33
N ILE A 236 -3.65 -0.62 0.77
CA ILE A 236 -4.51 -1.66 0.19
C ILE A 236 -5.98 -1.22 0.20
N ARG A 237 -6.46 -0.76 1.37
CA ARG A 237 -7.83 -0.27 1.49
C ARG A 237 -8.14 0.86 0.51
N ILE A 238 -7.25 1.84 0.36
CA ILE A 238 -7.46 2.95 -0.59
C ILE A 238 -7.52 2.44 -2.04
N ARG A 239 -6.68 1.48 -2.41
CA ARG A 239 -6.65 0.89 -3.76
C ARG A 239 -7.93 0.08 -4.04
N SER A 240 -8.43 -0.66 -3.07
CA SER A 240 -9.66 -1.45 -3.19
C SER A 240 -10.95 -0.60 -3.13
N LEU A 241 -10.95 0.55 -2.44
CA LEU A 241 -12.16 1.36 -2.25
C LEU A 241 -12.56 2.23 -3.45
N VAL A 242 -11.62 2.64 -4.30
CA VAL A 242 -11.94 3.57 -5.39
C VAL A 242 -12.71 2.92 -6.54
N PRO A 243 -12.40 1.68 -6.99
CA PRO A 243 -13.24 1.00 -7.99
C PRO A 243 -14.72 0.92 -7.58
N LEU A 244 -15.00 0.60 -6.31
CA LEU A 244 -16.36 0.58 -5.74
C LEU A 244 -17.11 1.92 -5.81
N GLY A 245 -16.37 3.03 -5.79
CA GLY A 245 -16.93 4.38 -5.70
C GLY A 245 -16.86 5.16 -7.01
N LEU A 246 -16.38 4.54 -8.09
CA LEU A 246 -16.06 5.27 -9.32
C LEU A 246 -17.31 5.82 -10.00
N GLU A 247 -18.38 5.03 -10.06
CA GLU A 247 -19.68 5.46 -10.59
C GLU A 247 -20.28 6.61 -9.76
N GLU A 248 -20.26 6.50 -8.43
CA GLU A 248 -20.74 7.59 -7.55
C GLU A 248 -19.92 8.88 -7.75
N VAL A 249 -18.61 8.77 -8.01
CA VAL A 249 -17.77 9.93 -8.31
C VAL A 249 -18.10 10.52 -9.67
N GLU A 250 -18.25 9.69 -10.69
CA GLU A 250 -18.64 10.14 -12.02
C GLU A 250 -20.00 10.84 -11.98
N GLN A 251 -20.98 10.29 -11.26
CA GLN A 251 -22.30 10.91 -11.09
C GLN A 251 -22.23 12.23 -10.31
N LYS A 252 -21.36 12.34 -9.29
CA LYS A 252 -21.17 13.59 -8.55
C LYS A 252 -20.40 14.66 -9.32
N LEU A 253 -19.41 14.27 -10.13
CA LEU A 253 -18.62 15.19 -10.95
C LEU A 253 -19.38 15.62 -12.21
N TYR A 254 -20.09 14.68 -12.82
CA TYR A 254 -20.75 14.80 -14.12
C TYR A 254 -22.21 14.33 -14.00
N PRO A 255 -23.10 15.10 -13.34
CA PRO A 255 -24.48 14.66 -13.08
C PRO A 255 -25.29 14.42 -14.36
N ALA A 256 -25.01 15.15 -15.44
CA ALA A 256 -25.59 14.93 -16.77
C ALA A 256 -24.82 13.87 -17.60
N GLY A 257 -23.82 13.22 -17.02
CA GLY A 257 -22.86 12.35 -17.70
C GLY A 257 -21.66 13.11 -18.27
N PHE A 258 -20.52 12.43 -18.37
CA PHE A 258 -19.30 12.99 -18.96
C PHE A 258 -19.45 13.28 -20.46
N GLU A 259 -20.30 12.51 -21.15
CA GLU A 259 -20.56 12.66 -22.59
C GLU A 259 -21.33 13.94 -22.92
N ALA A 260 -22.14 14.45 -21.99
CA ALA A 260 -22.92 15.68 -22.13
C ALA A 260 -22.06 16.96 -22.05
N LEU A 261 -20.80 16.84 -21.65
CA LEU A 261 -19.87 17.97 -21.63
C LEU A 261 -19.49 18.39 -23.05
N SER A 262 -19.15 19.67 -23.23
CA SER A 262 -18.55 20.13 -24.47
C SER A 262 -17.18 19.49 -24.70
N SER A 263 -16.74 19.37 -25.95
CA SER A 263 -15.43 18.79 -26.28
C SER A 263 -14.28 19.50 -25.55
N GLN A 264 -14.37 20.85 -25.44
CA GLN A 264 -13.39 21.64 -24.70
C GLN A 264 -13.36 21.31 -23.21
N GLN A 265 -14.52 21.09 -22.58
CA GLN A 265 -14.62 20.67 -21.18
C GLN A 265 -14.04 19.27 -20.96
N LYS A 266 -14.35 18.31 -21.85
CA LYS A 266 -13.82 16.93 -21.77
C LYS A 266 -12.30 16.92 -21.83
N VAL A 267 -11.71 17.60 -22.83
CA VAL A 267 -10.25 17.71 -22.98
C VAL A 267 -9.64 18.39 -21.76
N ALA A 268 -10.25 19.45 -21.23
CA ALA A 268 -9.76 20.14 -20.04
C ALA A 268 -9.76 19.23 -18.79
N CYS A 269 -10.82 18.43 -18.59
CA CYS A 269 -10.89 17.43 -17.52
C CYS A 269 -9.78 16.38 -17.64
N LEU A 270 -9.46 15.91 -18.85
CA LEU A 270 -8.36 14.97 -19.05
C LEU A 270 -6.99 15.63 -18.82
N VAL A 271 -6.82 16.90 -19.16
CA VAL A 271 -5.60 17.65 -18.82
C VAL A 271 -5.48 17.85 -17.31
N ALA A 272 -6.59 17.96 -16.58
CA ALA A 272 -6.58 17.92 -15.13
C ALA A 272 -6.04 16.58 -14.58
N LEU A 273 -6.43 15.45 -15.17
CA LEU A 273 -5.86 14.14 -14.84
C LEU A 273 -4.37 14.07 -15.19
N LYS A 274 -3.97 14.54 -16.39
CA LYS A 274 -2.56 14.66 -16.81
C LYS A 274 -1.74 15.44 -15.78
N ALA A 275 -2.24 16.60 -15.32
CA ALA A 275 -1.57 17.44 -14.34
C ALA A 275 -1.39 16.75 -12.97
N GLN A 276 -2.32 15.89 -12.57
CA GLN A 276 -2.19 15.08 -11.36
C GLN A 276 -1.09 14.02 -11.54
N VAL A 277 -1.13 13.25 -12.64
CA VAL A 277 -0.17 12.17 -12.93
C VAL A 277 1.26 12.72 -13.02
N VAL A 278 1.46 13.79 -13.80
CA VAL A 278 2.75 14.50 -13.93
C VAL A 278 3.15 15.21 -12.63
N GLY A 279 2.20 15.43 -11.73
CA GLY A 279 2.42 15.96 -10.39
C GLY A 279 3.07 14.97 -9.42
N VAL A 280 2.83 13.67 -9.61
CA VAL A 280 3.36 12.57 -8.77
C VAL A 280 4.45 11.76 -9.46
N PHE A 281 4.56 11.86 -10.78
CA PHE A 281 5.51 11.14 -11.64
C PHE A 281 5.21 9.64 -11.79
N ASP A 282 3.98 9.24 -11.51
CA ASP A 282 3.49 7.88 -11.69
C ASP A 282 1.96 7.86 -11.89
N PHE A 283 1.48 6.78 -12.49
CA PHE A 283 0.06 6.46 -12.56
C PHE A 283 -0.32 5.62 -11.35
N HIS A 284 -1.09 6.20 -10.45
CA HIS A 284 -1.77 5.42 -9.41
C HIS A 284 -2.85 4.54 -10.06
N PRO A 285 -3.01 3.26 -9.67
CA PRO A 285 -4.01 2.36 -10.26
C PRO A 285 -5.43 2.96 -10.33
N ASN A 286 -5.88 3.59 -9.24
CA ASN A 286 -7.19 4.26 -9.19
C ASN A 286 -7.34 5.41 -10.20
N VAL A 287 -6.30 6.24 -10.37
CA VAL A 287 -6.33 7.35 -11.33
C VAL A 287 -6.25 6.81 -12.76
N LYS A 288 -5.47 5.74 -12.98
CA LYS A 288 -5.40 5.04 -14.27
C LYS A 288 -6.79 4.51 -14.66
N LEU A 289 -7.48 3.83 -13.74
CA LEU A 289 -8.82 3.31 -13.97
C LEU A 289 -9.80 4.43 -14.34
N PHE A 290 -9.81 5.51 -13.57
CA PHE A 290 -10.66 6.67 -13.86
C PHE A 290 -10.35 7.30 -15.22
N LEU A 291 -9.07 7.49 -15.55
CA LEU A 291 -8.65 8.00 -16.85
C LEU A 291 -9.11 7.11 -18.00
N GLN A 292 -8.95 5.79 -17.88
CA GLN A 292 -9.37 4.84 -18.91
C GLN A 292 -10.88 4.87 -19.13
N ASN A 293 -11.67 4.94 -18.05
CA ASN A 293 -13.12 5.09 -18.14
C ASN A 293 -13.54 6.36 -18.87
N LEU A 294 -12.90 7.51 -18.62
CA LEU A 294 -13.22 8.76 -19.32
C LEU A 294 -12.78 8.73 -20.79
N ILE A 295 -11.61 8.15 -21.09
CA ILE A 295 -11.09 8.05 -22.45
C ILE A 295 -12.00 7.20 -23.35
N GLN A 296 -12.59 6.14 -22.81
CA GLN A 296 -13.52 5.28 -23.56
C GLN A 296 -14.81 6.02 -24.00
N LYS A 297 -15.12 7.15 -23.37
CA LYS A 297 -16.31 7.98 -23.64
C LYS A 297 -16.03 9.16 -24.60
N LEU A 298 -14.82 9.23 -25.16
CA LEU A 298 -14.42 10.28 -26.10
C LEU A 298 -14.68 9.88 -27.55
N SER A 299 -14.94 10.88 -28.39
CA SER A 299 -14.80 10.70 -29.84
C SER A 299 -13.32 10.56 -30.23
N LYS A 300 -13.05 10.09 -31.45
CA LYS A 300 -11.66 9.96 -31.96
C LYS A 300 -10.97 11.31 -32.06
N GLU A 301 -11.70 12.34 -32.47
CA GLU A 301 -11.21 13.71 -32.63
C GLU A 301 -10.83 14.30 -31.28
N GLU A 302 -11.69 14.13 -30.27
CA GLU A 302 -11.43 14.58 -28.89
C GLU A 302 -10.21 13.86 -28.29
N HIS A 303 -10.04 12.57 -28.60
CA HIS A 303 -8.88 11.80 -28.14
C HIS A 303 -7.57 12.31 -28.75
N ILE A 304 -7.57 12.62 -30.05
CA ILE A 304 -6.42 13.19 -30.76
C ILE A 304 -6.10 14.60 -30.22
N GLU A 305 -7.13 15.43 -30.02
CA GLU A 305 -6.97 16.77 -29.45
C GLU A 305 -6.30 16.69 -28.07
N PHE A 306 -6.75 15.79 -27.21
CA PHE A 306 -6.15 15.56 -25.90
C PHE A 306 -4.68 15.14 -25.99
N GLN A 307 -4.34 14.17 -26.83
CA GLN A 307 -2.96 13.69 -26.98
C GLN A 307 -2.00 14.77 -27.47
N ASN A 308 -2.47 15.62 -28.39
CA ASN A 308 -1.68 16.72 -28.94
C ASN A 308 -1.64 17.95 -28.03
N ASN A 309 -2.41 17.97 -26.93
CA ASN A 309 -2.49 19.12 -26.05
C ASN A 309 -1.24 19.28 -25.17
N THR A 310 -0.45 20.32 -25.48
CA THR A 310 0.75 20.72 -24.73
C THR A 310 0.49 21.80 -23.70
N ASN A 311 -0.74 22.33 -23.60
CA ASN A 311 -1.05 23.41 -22.69
C ASN A 311 -1.06 22.92 -21.25
N SER A 312 -0.57 23.77 -20.34
CA SER A 312 -0.69 23.51 -18.91
C SER A 312 -2.14 23.62 -18.46
N LEU A 313 -2.50 22.91 -17.38
CA LEU A 313 -3.84 22.99 -16.78
C LEU A 313 -4.24 24.45 -16.46
N ILE A 314 -3.29 25.28 -16.03
CA ILE A 314 -3.53 26.69 -15.72
C ILE A 314 -3.98 27.45 -16.97
N GLN A 315 -3.26 27.31 -18.08
CA GLN A 315 -3.57 27.97 -19.34
C GLN A 315 -4.93 27.54 -19.91
N ILE A 316 -5.27 26.24 -19.80
CA ILE A 316 -6.58 25.76 -20.26
C ILE A 316 -7.71 26.38 -19.45
N ILE A 317 -7.55 26.45 -18.12
CA ILE A 317 -8.56 27.03 -17.23
C ILE A 317 -8.72 28.53 -17.45
N GLU A 318 -7.63 29.26 -17.75
CA GLU A 318 -7.70 30.69 -18.10
C GLU A 318 -8.53 30.94 -19.36
N ASN A 319 -8.48 30.04 -20.34
CA ASN A 319 -9.21 30.14 -21.60
C ASN A 319 -10.65 29.60 -21.54
N LEU A 320 -11.06 28.98 -20.43
CA LEU A 320 -12.42 28.48 -20.23
C LEU A 320 -13.34 29.56 -19.67
N ALA A 321 -14.63 29.48 -20.01
CA ALA A 321 -15.68 30.26 -19.38
C ALA A 321 -15.74 29.95 -17.87
N LEU A 322 -16.11 30.95 -17.05
CA LEU A 322 -16.10 30.82 -15.59
C LEU A 322 -16.94 29.64 -15.07
N GLU A 323 -18.04 29.33 -15.75
CA GLU A 323 -18.95 28.24 -15.43
C GLU A 323 -18.28 26.87 -15.63
N ASP A 324 -17.45 26.74 -16.67
CA ASP A 324 -16.76 25.50 -17.05
C ASP A 324 -15.54 25.20 -16.18
N ARG A 325 -14.92 26.23 -15.60
CA ARG A 325 -13.71 26.05 -14.77
C ARG A 325 -13.95 25.17 -13.55
N ARG A 326 -15.18 25.18 -13.02
CA ARG A 326 -15.53 24.43 -11.81
C ARG A 326 -15.36 22.93 -12.01
N ILE A 327 -15.85 22.40 -13.13
CA ILE A 327 -15.83 20.95 -13.36
C ILE A 327 -14.40 20.43 -13.53
N VAL A 328 -13.54 21.21 -14.20
CA VAL A 328 -12.12 20.89 -14.39
C VAL A 328 -11.36 20.92 -13.05
N TYR A 329 -11.63 21.93 -12.23
CA TYR A 329 -11.06 22.03 -10.89
C TYR A 329 -11.48 20.86 -9.99
N LEU A 330 -12.76 20.49 -10.01
CA LEU A 330 -13.28 19.36 -9.25
C LEU A 330 -12.68 18.05 -9.73
N THR A 331 -12.53 17.86 -11.05
CA THR A 331 -11.86 16.69 -11.65
C THR A 331 -10.42 16.57 -11.14
N PHE A 332 -9.66 17.68 -11.11
CA PHE A 332 -8.30 17.69 -10.55
C PHE A 332 -8.28 17.29 -9.06
N CYS A 333 -9.22 17.82 -8.28
CA CYS A 333 -9.31 17.54 -6.85
C CYS A 333 -9.72 16.10 -6.57
N ALA A 334 -10.67 15.56 -7.33
CA ALA A 334 -11.11 14.18 -7.26
C ALA A 334 -9.96 13.21 -7.58
N ALA A 335 -9.21 13.46 -8.65
CA ALA A 335 -8.04 12.66 -9.02
C ALA A 335 -6.96 12.67 -7.91
N CYS A 336 -6.67 13.84 -7.34
CA CYS A 336 -5.77 13.94 -6.18
C CYS A 336 -6.32 13.20 -4.94
N GLY A 337 -7.64 13.15 -4.79
CA GLY A 337 -8.33 12.41 -3.73
C GLY A 337 -8.23 10.89 -3.90
N MET A 338 -8.46 10.39 -5.13
CA MET A 338 -8.38 8.97 -5.52
C MET A 338 -6.99 8.37 -5.31
N ASP A 339 -5.95 9.14 -5.60
CA ASP A 339 -4.55 8.77 -5.36
C ASP A 339 -4.21 8.80 -3.86
N GLY A 340 -4.90 9.61 -3.06
CA GLY A 340 -4.65 9.78 -1.62
C GLY A 340 -3.30 10.45 -1.28
N ARG A 341 -2.42 10.66 -2.27
CA ARG A 341 -1.09 11.29 -2.15
C ARG A 341 -1.14 12.74 -2.64
N ILE A 342 -1.13 13.70 -1.71
CA ILE A 342 -1.09 15.14 -2.05
C ILE A 342 0.35 15.65 -1.94
N LYS A 343 1.06 15.74 -3.08
CA LYS A 343 2.46 16.20 -3.16
C LYS A 343 2.58 17.73 -3.18
N ARG A 344 3.81 18.25 -3.02
CA ARG A 344 4.10 19.69 -3.07
C ARG A 344 3.68 20.33 -4.39
N LYS A 345 3.88 19.64 -5.52
CA LYS A 345 3.50 20.12 -6.86
C LYS A 345 1.99 20.30 -6.99
N HIS A 346 1.17 19.35 -6.52
CA HIS A 346 -0.29 19.51 -6.45
C HIS A 346 -0.71 20.73 -5.61
N LYS A 347 -0.08 20.92 -4.45
CA LYS A 347 -0.35 22.09 -3.60
C LYS A 347 -0.01 23.40 -4.31
N LYS A 348 1.05 23.43 -5.13
CA LYS A 348 1.40 24.60 -5.94
C LYS A 348 0.34 24.85 -7.02
N THR A 349 -0.04 23.81 -7.79
CA THR A 349 -1.09 23.90 -8.81
C THR A 349 -2.41 24.38 -8.20
N LEU A 350 -2.84 23.83 -7.06
CA LEU A 350 -4.07 24.27 -6.37
C LEU A 350 -4.04 25.74 -5.95
N ARG A 351 -2.88 26.24 -5.48
CA ARG A 351 -2.73 27.66 -5.13
C ARG A 351 -2.90 28.57 -6.36
N GLN A 352 -2.47 28.10 -7.53
CA GLN A 352 -2.63 28.82 -8.80
C GLN A 352 -4.05 28.71 -9.37
N LEU A 353 -4.73 27.58 -9.14
CA LEU A 353 -6.11 27.36 -9.60
C LEU A 353 -7.17 28.11 -8.77
N LYS A 354 -6.95 28.25 -7.46
CA LYS A 354 -7.89 28.95 -6.56
C LYS A 354 -8.31 30.35 -7.00
N PRO A 355 -7.40 31.25 -7.43
CA PRO A 355 -7.82 32.57 -7.92
C PRO A 355 -8.58 32.50 -9.25
N LEU A 356 -8.37 31.46 -10.06
CA LEU A 356 -9.01 31.29 -11.37
C LEU A 356 -10.43 30.72 -11.29
N CYS A 357 -10.76 30.02 -10.19
CA CYS A 357 -12.11 29.56 -9.88
C CYS A 357 -12.54 29.99 -8.44
N PRO A 358 -13.06 31.22 -8.26
CA PRO A 358 -13.48 31.71 -6.95
C PRO A 358 -14.63 30.90 -6.32
N SER A 359 -15.52 30.36 -7.16
CA SER A 359 -16.64 29.49 -6.76
C SER A 359 -16.18 28.12 -6.24
N CYS A 360 -14.90 27.77 -6.43
CA CYS A 360 -14.33 26.49 -6.03
C CYS A 360 -13.66 26.50 -4.63
N LYS A 361 -13.79 27.59 -3.85
CA LYS A 361 -13.01 27.80 -2.60
C LYS A 361 -13.17 26.69 -1.56
N ASP A 362 -14.34 26.06 -1.50
CA ASP A 362 -14.71 25.10 -0.46
C ASP A 362 -14.37 23.65 -0.80
N ASN A 363 -14.00 23.39 -2.07
CA ASN A 363 -13.66 22.05 -2.53
C ASN A 363 -12.15 21.84 -2.51
N SER A 364 -11.67 20.96 -1.64
CA SER A 364 -10.26 20.58 -1.60
C SER A 364 -10.04 19.10 -1.91
N PRO A 365 -8.84 18.70 -2.38
CA PRO A 365 -8.51 17.29 -2.53
C PRO A 365 -8.63 16.49 -1.22
N LYS A 366 -8.58 17.16 -0.06
CA LYS A 366 -8.79 16.48 1.23
C LYS A 366 -10.24 16.07 1.41
N ASP A 367 -11.18 16.85 0.90
CA ASP A 367 -12.61 16.58 1.02
C ASP A 367 -13.00 15.44 0.09
N TRP A 368 -12.48 15.45 -1.15
CA TRP A 368 -12.54 14.29 -2.03
C TRP A 368 -11.91 13.05 -1.40
N ARG A 369 -10.72 13.15 -0.79
CA ARG A 369 -10.11 12.03 -0.08
C ARG A 369 -10.99 11.52 1.08
N LYS A 370 -11.64 12.41 1.83
CA LYS A 370 -12.59 12.03 2.89
C LYS A 370 -13.83 11.38 2.28
N PHE A 371 -14.35 11.87 1.17
CA PHE A 371 -15.46 11.24 0.46
C PHE A 371 -15.11 9.79 0.05
N PHE A 372 -13.91 9.56 -0.47
CA PHE A 372 -13.42 8.21 -0.79
C PHE A 372 -13.23 7.29 0.43
N LEU A 373 -12.96 7.86 1.61
CA LEU A 373 -12.58 7.10 2.82
C LEU A 373 -13.69 6.99 3.87
N SER A 374 -14.69 7.88 3.83
CA SER A 374 -15.72 8.04 4.86
C SER A 374 -17.09 8.46 4.33
N LYS A 375 -17.30 8.56 3.01
CA LYS A 375 -18.55 9.03 2.37
C LYS A 375 -19.17 10.25 3.08
N THR A 376 -18.35 11.18 3.54
CA THR A 376 -18.83 12.48 4.00
C THR A 376 -19.31 13.24 2.77
N ASP A 377 -20.45 13.91 2.85
CA ASP A 377 -20.90 14.76 1.76
C ASP A 377 -19.78 15.73 1.34
N ILE A 378 -19.50 15.72 0.04
CA ILE A 378 -18.65 16.75 -0.55
C ILE A 378 -19.54 17.98 -0.59
N PRO A 379 -19.13 19.12 -0.01
CA PRO A 379 -19.82 20.38 -0.22
C PRO A 379 -19.66 20.75 -1.70
N LEU A 380 -20.58 20.29 -2.55
CA LEU A 380 -20.44 20.45 -3.99
C LEU A 380 -20.57 21.90 -4.40
#